data_AF-T1IDL7-F1
#
_entry.id   AF-T1IDL7-F1
#
_cell.length_a   1.000
_cell.length_b   1.000
_cell.length_c   1.000
_cell.angle_alpha   90.00
_cell.angle_beta   90.00
_cell.angle_gamma   90.00
#
_symmetry.space_group_name_H-M   'P 1'
#
loop_
_entity.id
_entity.type
_entity.pdbx_description
1 polymer ?
#
loop_
_entity_poly.entity_id
_entity_poly.type
_entity_poly.pdbx_seq_one_letter_code
_entity_poly.pdbx_strand_id
1 'polypeptide(L)'
;MELACEAARLATKAVDYDKGCYTAAAAYYYNEAAKLLQDAAEAVDEKREEWIKKSSEYRARATTLLKPKSQTELQKPHKLVLTKSRFLFGQAVEAEELNEIEEAIRLYTEAVELAFNGGGVKVDILQSGISCLIK
;
A
#
# COMPACT_ATOMS: atom_id res chain seq x y z
N MET A 1 -17.63 17.22 -29.40
CA MET A 1 -17.74 15.75 -29.25
C MET A 1 -16.37 15.06 -29.17
N GLU A 2 -15.42 15.43 -30.04
CA GLU A 2 -14.05 14.86 -30.05
C GLU A 2 -13.31 14.96 -28.69
N LEU A 3 -13.42 16.11 -28.01
CA LEU A 3 -12.81 16.32 -26.69
C LEU A 3 -13.31 15.34 -25.61
N ALA A 4 -14.61 15.04 -25.58
CA ALA A 4 -15.19 14.12 -24.61
C ALA A 4 -14.76 12.66 -24.88
N CYS A 5 -14.64 12.28 -26.15
CA CYS A 5 -14.12 10.97 -26.54
C CYS A 5 -12.64 10.81 -26.12
N GLU A 6 -11.83 11.83 -26.35
CA GLU A 6 -10.42 11.81 -25.96
C GLU A 6 -10.27 11.80 -24.43
N ALA A 7 -11.09 12.57 -23.72
CA ALA A 7 -11.13 12.52 -22.26
C ALA A 7 -11.47 11.12 -21.72
N ALA A 8 -12.39 10.40 -22.38
CA ALA A 8 -12.72 9.03 -22.01
C ALA A 8 -11.52 8.09 -22.21
N ARG A 9 -10.79 8.22 -23.32
CA ARG A 9 -9.58 7.43 -23.60
C ARG A 9 -8.49 7.65 -22.56
N LEU A 10 -8.26 8.91 -22.18
CA LEU A 10 -7.29 9.26 -21.13
C LEU A 10 -7.74 8.75 -19.77
N ALA A 11 -9.03 8.82 -19.44
CA ALA A 11 -9.57 8.29 -18.20
C ALA A 11 -9.40 6.76 -18.10
N THR A 12 -9.64 6.01 -19.18
CA THR A 12 -9.37 4.56 -19.23
C THR A 12 -7.90 4.28 -18.93
N LYS A 13 -6.99 5.00 -19.58
CA LYS A 13 -5.55 4.87 -19.34
C LYS A 13 -5.19 5.21 -17.90
N ALA A 14 -5.80 6.23 -17.31
CA ALA A 14 -5.60 6.61 -15.91
C ALA A 14 -6.03 5.48 -14.95
N VAL A 15 -7.18 4.85 -15.19
CA VAL A 15 -7.68 3.72 -14.40
C VAL A 15 -6.72 2.53 -14.44
N ASP A 16 -6.13 2.22 -15.59
CA ASP A 16 -5.17 1.12 -15.73
C ASP A 16 -3.90 1.38 -14.92
N TYR A 17 -3.36 2.60 -14.97
CA TYR A 17 -2.21 2.98 -14.12
C TYR A 17 -2.56 3.01 -12.63
N ASP A 18 -3.77 3.45 -12.28
CA ASP A 18 -4.26 3.48 -10.89
C ASP A 18 -4.31 2.06 -10.31
N LYS A 19 -4.88 1.11 -11.06
CA LYS A 19 -4.86 -0.33 -10.72
C LYS A 19 -3.44 -0.89 -10.62
N GLY A 20 -2.53 -0.42 -11.46
CA GLY A 20 -1.11 -0.79 -11.45
C GLY A 20 -0.27 -0.10 -10.38
N CYS A 21 -0.86 0.70 -9.49
CA CYS A 21 -0.17 1.49 -8.47
C CYS A 21 0.86 2.51 -9.02
N TYR A 22 0.78 2.86 -10.30
CA TYR A 22 1.59 3.90 -10.92
C TYR A 22 0.98 5.29 -10.66
N THR A 23 0.99 5.71 -9.39
CA THR A 23 0.20 6.85 -8.88
C THR A 23 0.47 8.16 -9.60
N ALA A 24 1.73 8.48 -9.92
CA ALA A 24 2.11 9.71 -10.63
C ALA A 24 1.56 9.73 -12.07
N ALA A 25 1.68 8.60 -12.79
CA ALA A 25 1.16 8.47 -14.15
C ALA A 25 -0.38 8.53 -14.16
N ALA A 26 -1.03 7.81 -13.24
CA ALA A 26 -2.47 7.84 -13.08
C ALA A 26 -2.99 9.26 -12.81
N ALA A 27 -2.36 9.99 -11.88
CA ALA A 27 -2.72 11.36 -11.56
C ALA A 27 -2.55 12.32 -12.75
N TYR A 28 -1.50 12.14 -13.57
CA TYR A 28 -1.32 12.91 -14.80
C TYR A 28 -2.50 12.69 -15.77
N TYR A 29 -2.82 11.44 -16.10
CA TYR A 29 -3.90 11.14 -17.05
C TYR A 29 -5.29 11.54 -16.55
N TYR A 30 -5.58 11.40 -15.24
CA TYR A 30 -6.82 11.91 -14.66
C TYR A 30 -6.93 13.43 -14.78
N ASN A 31 -5.85 14.18 -14.57
CA ASN A 31 -5.86 15.63 -14.71
C ASN A 31 -6.09 16.08 -16.16
N GLU A 32 -5.45 15.42 -17.13
CA GLU A 32 -5.68 15.74 -18.55
C GLU A 32 -7.10 15.37 -19.00
N ALA A 33 -7.63 14.22 -18.57
CA ALA A 33 -9.03 13.87 -18.81
C ALA A 33 -10.00 14.89 -18.21
N ALA A 34 -9.70 15.40 -17.00
CA ALA A 34 -10.52 16.41 -16.36
C ALA A 34 -10.52 17.76 -17.09
N LYS A 35 -9.37 18.19 -17.62
CA LYS A 35 -9.27 19.42 -18.43
C LYS A 35 -10.10 19.31 -19.70
N LEU A 36 -9.93 18.23 -20.45
CA LEU A 36 -10.69 18.02 -21.70
C LEU A 36 -12.20 17.95 -21.48
N LEU A 37 -12.66 17.37 -20.36
CA LEU A 37 -14.09 17.40 -20.00
C LEU A 37 -14.59 18.80 -19.68
N GLN A 38 -13.74 19.64 -19.07
CA GLN A 38 -14.09 21.01 -18.77
C GLN A 38 -14.18 21.85 -20.05
N ASP A 39 -13.20 21.73 -20.94
CA ASP A 39 -13.20 22.38 -22.25
C ASP A 39 -14.40 21.92 -23.09
N ALA A 40 -14.74 20.63 -23.05
CA ALA A 40 -15.94 20.09 -23.71
C ALA A 40 -17.22 20.70 -23.14
N ALA A 41 -17.31 20.85 -21.82
CA ALA A 41 -18.46 21.44 -21.13
C ALA A 41 -18.62 22.92 -21.44
N GLU A 42 -17.52 23.65 -21.66
CA GLU A 42 -17.56 25.05 -22.09
C GLU A 42 -18.07 25.19 -23.52
N ALA A 43 -17.67 24.28 -24.41
CA ALA A 43 -18.03 24.30 -25.82
C ALA A 43 -19.48 23.86 -26.12
N VAL A 44 -20.11 23.06 -25.25
CA VAL A 44 -21.44 22.48 -25.50
C VAL A 44 -22.27 22.45 -24.21
N ASP A 45 -23.51 22.96 -24.28
CA ASP A 45 -24.44 22.91 -23.13
C ASP A 45 -25.02 21.52 -22.87
N GLU A 46 -25.19 20.73 -23.93
CA GLU A 46 -25.63 19.35 -23.82
C GLU A 46 -24.59 18.54 -23.02
N LYS A 47 -25.00 18.04 -21.85
CA LYS A 47 -24.16 17.29 -20.88
C LYS A 47 -23.11 18.11 -20.12
N ARG A 48 -23.18 19.44 -20.17
CA ARG A 48 -22.31 20.34 -19.39
C ARG A 48 -22.21 19.92 -17.92
N GLU A 49 -23.34 19.72 -17.25
CA GLU A 49 -23.38 19.35 -15.83
C GLU A 49 -22.70 17.99 -15.56
N GLU A 50 -22.98 17.00 -16.41
CA GLU A 50 -22.36 15.66 -16.31
C GLU A 50 -20.84 15.73 -16.47
N TRP A 51 -20.36 16.49 -17.45
CA TRP A 51 -18.93 16.63 -17.72
C TRP A 51 -18.20 17.43 -16.65
N ILE A 52 -18.81 18.49 -16.11
CA ILE A 52 -18.27 19.24 -14.96
C ILE A 52 -18.17 18.34 -13.72
N LYS A 53 -19.22 17.56 -13.45
CA LYS A 53 -19.21 16.58 -12.35
C LYS A 53 -18.09 15.56 -12.54
N LYS A 54 -17.96 14.99 -13.73
CA LYS A 54 -16.94 13.96 -14.01
C LYS A 54 -15.52 14.51 -13.98
N SER A 55 -15.31 15.74 -14.48
CA SER A 55 -14.05 16.46 -14.34
C SER A 55 -13.64 16.62 -12.89
N SER A 56 -14.60 17.00 -12.03
CA SER A 56 -14.37 17.17 -10.59
C SER A 56 -14.00 15.84 -9.91
N GLU A 57 -14.66 14.74 -10.27
CA GLU A 57 -14.32 13.39 -9.79
C GLU A 57 -12.88 13.00 -10.15
N TYR A 58 -12.46 13.24 -11.39
CA TYR A 58 -11.09 12.93 -11.83
C TYR A 58 -10.03 13.78 -11.14
N ARG A 59 -10.27 15.09 -10.96
CA ARG A 59 -9.37 15.96 -10.16
C ARG A 59 -9.26 15.48 -8.71
N ALA A 60 -10.38 15.08 -8.09
CA ALA A 60 -10.39 14.56 -6.73
C ALA A 60 -9.60 13.26 -6.59
N ARG A 61 -9.71 12.35 -7.58
CA ARG A 61 -8.90 11.12 -7.61
C ARG A 61 -7.42 11.42 -7.78
N ALA A 62 -7.05 12.27 -8.74
CA ALA A 62 -5.66 12.70 -8.95
C ALA A 62 -5.04 13.30 -7.69
N THR A 63 -5.79 14.18 -7.00
CA THR A 63 -5.36 14.77 -5.73
C THR A 63 -5.14 13.72 -4.66
N THR A 64 -6.06 12.74 -4.55
CA THR A 64 -5.93 11.63 -3.58
C THR A 64 -4.72 10.74 -3.88
N LEU A 65 -4.39 10.51 -5.15
CA LEU A 65 -3.25 9.71 -5.56
C LEU A 65 -1.90 10.37 -5.23
N LEU A 66 -1.85 11.71 -5.29
CA LEU A 66 -0.64 12.50 -5.01
C LEU A 66 -0.52 12.93 -3.55
N LYS A 67 -1.60 12.83 -2.76
CA LYS A 67 -1.54 13.08 -1.33
C LYS A 67 -0.52 12.09 -0.73
N PRO A 68 0.58 12.57 -0.12
CA PRO A 68 1.47 11.69 0.60
C PRO A 68 0.63 10.97 1.64
N LYS A 69 0.54 9.64 1.54
CA LYS A 69 -0.08 8.83 2.59
C LYS A 69 0.68 9.18 3.86
N SER A 70 0.05 9.93 4.75
CA SER A 70 0.67 10.34 6.00
C SER A 70 1.15 9.07 6.67
N GLN A 71 2.47 8.95 6.85
CA GLN A 71 3.10 7.84 7.57
C GLN A 71 2.45 7.60 8.94
N THR A 72 1.72 8.57 9.47
CA THR A 72 1.06 8.60 10.76
C THR A 72 0.01 7.50 11.00
N GLU A 73 -0.65 6.98 9.97
CA GLU A 73 -1.74 5.98 10.13
C GLU A 73 -1.25 4.53 9.91
N LEU A 74 -0.26 4.32 9.04
CA LEU A 74 0.27 2.98 8.72
C LEU A 74 1.51 2.61 9.53
N GLN A 75 2.24 3.58 10.10
CA GLN A 75 3.51 3.29 10.76
C GLN A 75 3.45 3.08 12.27
N LYS A 76 2.41 3.54 12.97
CA LYS A 76 2.34 3.34 14.43
C LYS A 76 2.31 1.85 14.82
N PRO A 77 1.44 1.00 14.23
CA PRO A 77 1.44 -0.42 14.56
C PRO A 77 2.68 -1.13 14.02
N HIS A 78 3.11 -0.83 12.80
CA HIS A 78 4.27 -1.49 12.17
C HIS A 78 5.60 -1.13 12.85
N LYS A 79 5.83 0.14 13.22
CA LYS A 79 7.01 0.54 13.99
C LYS A 79 7.00 -0.10 15.36
N LEU A 80 5.84 -0.18 16.03
CA LEU A 80 5.72 -0.84 17.32
C LEU A 80 6.05 -2.34 17.24
N VAL A 81 5.55 -3.04 16.22
CA VAL A 81 5.86 -4.45 15.94
C VAL A 81 7.37 -4.62 15.72
N LEU A 82 7.99 -3.81 14.86
CA LEU A 82 9.43 -3.89 14.61
C LEU A 82 10.27 -3.59 15.86
N THR A 83 9.88 -2.60 16.65
CA THR A 83 10.59 -2.28 17.91
C THR A 83 10.51 -3.44 18.89
N LYS A 84 9.35 -4.10 19.02
CA LYS A 84 9.17 -5.26 19.89
C LYS A 84 9.94 -6.49 19.39
N SER A 85 9.89 -6.80 18.09
CA SER A 85 10.67 -7.89 17.51
C SER A 85 12.17 -7.68 17.72
N ARG A 86 12.67 -6.45 17.53
CA ARG A 86 14.08 -6.13 17.78
C ARG A 86 14.48 -6.33 19.24
N PHE A 87 13.59 -6.00 20.18
CA PHE A 87 13.83 -6.20 21.60
C PHE A 87 13.89 -7.68 21.98
N LEU A 88 12.99 -8.51 21.44
CA LEU A 88 13.01 -9.96 21.62
C LEU A 88 14.28 -10.61 21.03
N PHE A 89 14.73 -10.15 19.86
CA PHE A 89 16.01 -10.57 19.27
C PHE A 89 17.20 -10.27 20.21
N GLY A 90 17.21 -9.10 20.86
CA GLY A 90 18.25 -8.75 21.82
C GLY A 90 18.28 -9.70 23.01
N GLN A 91 17.12 -9.99 23.61
CA GLN A 91 17.03 -10.94 24.72
C GLN A 91 17.41 -12.37 24.30
N ALA A 92 17.09 -12.79 23.08
CA ALA A 92 17.48 -14.10 22.57
C ALA A 92 19.01 -14.23 22.47
N VAL A 93 19.69 -13.16 22.04
CA VAL A 93 21.16 -13.10 22.00
C VAL A 93 21.73 -13.16 23.42
N GLU A 94 21.17 -12.41 24.36
CA GLU A 94 21.60 -12.46 25.77
C GLU A 94 21.42 -13.88 26.37
N ALA A 95 20.30 -14.55 26.09
CA ALA A 95 20.05 -15.93 26.52
C ALA A 95 21.05 -16.93 25.89
N GLU A 96 21.42 -16.74 24.62
CA GLU A 96 22.44 -17.53 23.95
C GLU A 96 23.82 -17.35 24.62
N GLU A 97 24.19 -16.12 24.97
CA GLU A 97 25.43 -15.81 25.70
C GLU A 97 25.46 -16.44 27.11
N LEU A 98 24.29 -16.63 27.73
CA LEU A 98 24.13 -17.32 29.01
C LEU A 98 24.00 -18.86 28.88
N ASN A 99 24.09 -19.42 27.67
CA ASN A 99 23.83 -20.83 27.34
C ASN A 99 22.40 -21.32 27.69
N GLU A 100 21.43 -20.41 27.75
CA GLU A 100 20.01 -20.72 27.93
C GLU A 100 19.34 -21.00 26.58
N ILE A 101 19.76 -22.10 25.93
CA ILE A 101 19.43 -22.41 24.52
C ILE A 101 17.91 -22.53 24.27
N GLU A 102 17.16 -23.13 25.19
CA GLU A 102 15.71 -23.26 25.04
C GLU A 102 14.99 -21.91 25.07
N GLU A 103 15.47 -20.98 25.91
CA GLU A 103 14.91 -19.64 26.03
C GLU A 103 15.29 -18.77 24.83
N ALA A 104 16.52 -18.89 24.33
CA ALA A 104 16.96 -18.23 23.10
C ALA A 104 16.09 -18.65 21.90
N ILE A 105 15.82 -19.95 21.73
CA ILE A 105 14.95 -20.48 20.66
C ILE A 105 13.53 -19.92 20.79
N ARG A 106 12.99 -19.88 22.01
CA ARG A 106 11.64 -19.34 22.28
C ARG A 106 11.55 -17.87 21.88
N LEU A 107 12.53 -17.06 22.30
CA LEU A 107 12.57 -15.62 22.05
C LEU A 107 12.79 -15.28 20.56
N TYR A 108 13.63 -16.03 19.85
CA TYR A 108 13.78 -15.89 18.39
C TYR A 108 12.48 -16.23 17.65
N THR A 109 11.81 -17.31 18.05
CA THR A 109 10.53 -17.73 17.45
C THR A 109 9.48 -16.65 17.64
N GLU A 110 9.33 -16.13 18.87
CA GLU A 110 8.39 -15.06 19.19
C GLU A 110 8.69 -13.76 18.41
N ALA A 111 9.97 -13.41 18.25
CA ALA A 111 10.39 -12.24 17.49
C ALA A 111 10.03 -12.33 16.01
N VAL A 112 10.24 -13.51 15.41
CA VAL A 112 9.91 -13.84 14.02
C VAL A 112 8.40 -13.85 13.82
N GLU A 113 7.65 -14.59 14.65
CA GLU A 113 6.19 -14.62 14.58
C GLU A 113 5.58 -13.22 14.70
N LEU A 114 6.09 -12.38 15.61
CA LEU A 114 5.61 -11.01 15.76
C LEU A 114 5.88 -10.17 14.51
N ALA A 115 7.05 -10.34 13.88
CA ALA A 115 7.42 -9.63 12.65
C ALA A 115 6.61 -10.07 11.42
N PHE A 116 6.22 -11.35 11.33
CA PHE A 116 5.48 -11.91 10.19
C PHE A 116 3.96 -11.89 10.38
N ASN A 117 3.44 -12.24 11.57
CA ASN A 117 2.01 -12.25 11.85
C ASN A 117 1.44 -10.84 12.11
N GLY A 118 2.28 -9.87 12.54
CA GLY A 118 1.90 -8.45 12.61
C GLY A 118 1.61 -7.80 11.24
N GLY A 119 1.98 -8.48 10.15
CA GLY A 119 1.75 -8.09 8.75
C GLY A 119 0.65 -8.89 8.03
N GLY A 120 -0.12 -9.73 8.74
CA GLY A 120 -1.25 -10.46 8.15
C GLY A 120 -0.91 -11.73 7.35
N VAL A 121 0.29 -12.29 7.49
CA VAL A 121 0.65 -13.59 6.90
C VAL A 121 0.89 -14.59 8.02
N LYS A 122 0.03 -15.60 8.13
CA LYS A 122 0.27 -16.76 9.01
C LYS A 122 1.37 -17.60 8.38
N VAL A 123 2.51 -17.71 9.07
CA VAL A 123 3.62 -18.57 8.62
C VAL A 123 3.58 -19.87 9.41
N ASP A 124 2.92 -20.89 8.86
CA ASP A 124 2.89 -22.27 9.38
C ASP A 124 4.21 -23.01 9.03
N ILE A 125 5.37 -22.43 9.36
CA ILE A 125 6.67 -23.01 9.00
C ILE A 125 7.58 -23.10 10.22
N LEU A 126 7.26 -23.94 11.22
CA LEU A 126 8.28 -24.45 12.15
C LEU A 126 8.06 -25.87 12.67
N GLN A 127 6.90 -26.50 12.45
CA GLN A 127 6.68 -27.88 12.97
C GLN A 127 7.45 -28.99 12.23
N SER A 128 8.01 -28.73 11.03
CA SER A 128 8.68 -29.79 10.26
C SER A 128 10.22 -29.79 10.33
N GLY A 129 10.85 -28.73 10.88
CA GLY A 129 12.32 -28.57 10.82
C GLY A 129 13.09 -29.22 11.96
N ILE A 130 12.49 -29.33 13.15
CA ILE A 130 13.21 -29.76 14.37
C ILE A 130 13.28 -31.29 14.48
N SER A 131 12.40 -32.03 13.82
CA SER A 131 12.38 -33.50 13.87
C SER A 131 13.61 -34.17 13.21
N CYS A 132 14.41 -33.45 12.42
CA CYS A 132 15.57 -34.03 11.71
C CYS A 132 16.91 -33.84 12.44
N LEU A 133 16.94 -33.11 13.56
CA LEU A 133 18.18 -32.80 14.30
C LEU A 133 18.33 -33.60 15.61
N ILE A 134 17.41 -34.54 15.89
CA ILE A 134 17.49 -35.46 17.04
C ILE A 134 17.49 -36.92 16.54
N LYS A 135 18.49 -37.28 15.73
CA LYS A 135 18.90 -38.67 15.51
C LYS A 135 20.41 -38.78 15.54
#